data_AF-A0A2R8B1Z5-F1
#
_entry.id   AF-A0A2R8B1Z5-F1
#
_cell.length_a   1.000
_cell.length_b   1.000
_cell.length_c   1.000
_cell.angle_alpha   90.00
_cell.angle_beta   90.00
_cell.angle_gamma   90.00
#
_symmetry.space_group_name_H-M   'P 1'
#
loop_
_entity.id
_entity.type
_entity.pdbx_description
1 polymer ?
#
loop_
_entity_poly.entity_id
_entity_poly.type
_entity_poly.pdbx_seq_one_letter_code
_entity_poly.pdbx_strand_id
1 'polypeptide(L)'
;MNDIRHLLSVDFEEHFQLVTSGRGVPERHWDRFPSRIVDNTERVLRLLDRHDTKATFFVGDWVAERYGALIADIALEGHEIACRLSPSRRRAGLAFADPSLHAVQFKRRLESVAGRAVHGCRIDRPARAVPSGVGSGASPFRYECRPGPALGPLRVTTRAASDGTPVQLGMPSLRIAGQDVPLVGGESLRHVPGALENRLLAGWARSRAPHHFTFKLWELDPDLARLAVLSSVQRLICYRNHHLFEERFARLLERAAFSPVRAHLGLAEEKVARTAPLAPVSAPPAEPEVPGVPVSIIVPCFNEEAGLSYLANVFSALDAELGRRHRLSFVLVDDGSTDRTRQEMQRLFGHDGRYRIVRHEMNRGIAAAILTGIGAAKDDIVVTMDSDCSYDPARIEDMLALLAPDVALVTASPYHADAGVEGVPGWRIFVSRGASSLYRMVLRTQLATYTSCFRVYRKRALEGLILHHEGFIGVAEMLARLDMAGGRIAEYPVVLEARVLGRSKLRLFRTIVGHLRLLGAIFATRLRDRRRAGAIALTKEEG
;
A
#
# COMPACT_ATOMS: atom_id res chain seq x y z
N MET A 1 9.85 39.20 29.25
CA MET A 1 9.11 38.80 28.03
C MET A 1 8.38 37.51 28.37
N ASN A 2 7.06 37.43 28.19
CA ASN A 2 6.35 36.16 28.37
C ASN A 2 6.94 35.15 27.40
N ASP A 3 7.54 34.08 27.92
CA ASP A 3 8.07 32.97 27.13
C ASP A 3 6.90 32.09 26.67
N ILE A 4 6.24 32.51 25.58
CA ILE A 4 5.06 31.81 25.05
C ILE A 4 5.54 30.50 24.42
N ARG A 5 5.13 29.37 25.02
CA ARG A 5 5.34 28.05 24.42
C ARG A 5 4.29 27.78 23.34
N HIS A 6 4.76 27.47 22.14
CA HIS A 6 3.92 27.01 21.03
C HIS A 6 3.53 25.53 21.23
N LEU A 7 2.54 25.05 20.48
CA LEU A 7 2.10 23.66 20.50
C LEU A 7 2.85 22.86 19.43
N LEU A 8 3.34 21.67 19.78
CA LEU A 8 3.97 20.75 18.85
C LEU A 8 3.23 19.42 18.84
N SER A 9 2.87 18.94 17.65
CA SER A 9 2.26 17.63 17.50
C SER A 9 2.81 16.85 16.32
N VAL A 10 2.95 15.54 16.53
CA VAL A 10 3.42 14.58 15.54
C VAL A 10 2.26 13.66 15.19
N ASP A 11 1.86 13.62 13.93
CA ASP A 11 0.94 12.59 13.46
C ASP A 11 1.74 11.29 13.32
N PHE A 12 1.43 10.34 14.19
CA PHE A 12 2.14 9.07 14.28
C PHE A 12 1.57 8.11 13.22
N GLU A 13 1.98 8.35 11.98
CA GLU A 13 1.51 7.66 10.78
C GLU A 13 2.66 7.21 9.86
N GLU A 14 2.40 6.15 9.12
CA GLU A 14 3.29 5.61 8.09
C GLU A 14 3.14 6.32 6.75
N HIS A 15 4.19 6.26 5.94
CA HIS A 15 4.25 6.92 4.63
C HIS A 15 3.20 6.43 3.63
N PHE A 16 2.74 5.19 3.74
CA PHE A 16 1.67 4.64 2.90
C PHE A 16 0.26 4.98 3.40
N GLN A 17 0.11 5.50 4.63
CA GLN A 17 -1.17 5.89 5.22
C GLN A 17 -1.65 7.27 4.73
N LEU A 18 -1.04 7.80 3.67
CA LEU A 18 -1.43 9.04 3.00
C LEU A 18 -2.85 8.96 2.44
N VAL A 19 -3.85 9.28 3.26
CA VAL A 19 -5.24 9.42 2.81
C VAL A 19 -5.47 10.87 2.40
N THR A 20 -5.37 11.14 1.10
CA THR A 20 -5.80 12.44 0.56
C THR A 20 -6.95 12.20 -0.43
N SER A 21 -8.15 12.68 -0.06
CA SER A 21 -9.32 12.73 -0.94
C SER A 21 -9.70 11.40 -1.62
N GLY A 22 -9.60 10.27 -0.91
CA GLY A 22 -9.98 8.94 -1.42
C GLY A 22 -9.00 8.33 -2.43
N ARG A 23 -7.83 8.94 -2.63
CA ARG A 23 -6.71 8.38 -3.40
C ARG A 23 -5.53 8.14 -2.45
N GLY A 24 -5.28 6.88 -2.10
CA GLY A 24 -4.21 6.44 -1.21
C GLY A 24 -4.06 4.93 -1.27
N VAL A 25 -3.10 4.37 -0.53
CA VAL A 25 -2.93 2.92 -0.44
C VAL A 25 -4.09 2.32 0.38
N PRO A 26 -4.85 1.35 -0.15
CA PRO A 26 -5.87 0.65 0.62
C PRO A 26 -5.31 0.01 1.89
N GLU A 27 -6.06 0.06 2.99
CA GLU A 27 -5.63 -0.47 4.30
C GLU A 27 -5.23 -1.96 4.26
N ARG A 28 -5.93 -2.75 3.42
CA ARG A 28 -5.60 -4.17 3.18
C ARG A 28 -4.16 -4.42 2.68
N HIS A 29 -3.50 -3.38 2.14
CA HIS A 29 -2.14 -3.48 1.62
C HIS A 29 -1.09 -2.92 2.58
N TRP A 30 -1.48 -2.29 3.69
CA TRP A 30 -0.53 -1.60 4.58
C TRP A 30 0.51 -2.54 5.18
N ASP A 31 0.11 -3.77 5.54
CA ASP A 31 1.02 -4.78 6.10
C ASP A 31 2.04 -5.31 5.06
N ARG A 32 1.86 -4.98 3.78
CA ARG A 32 2.80 -5.33 2.71
C ARG A 32 3.94 -4.33 2.60
N PHE A 33 3.82 -3.13 3.17
CA PHE A 33 4.88 -2.12 3.11
C PHE A 33 5.91 -2.34 4.21
N PRO A 34 7.22 -2.12 3.94
CA PRO A 34 8.21 -2.05 5.01
C PRO A 34 7.86 -0.88 5.92
N SER A 35 7.78 -1.15 7.22
CA SER A 35 7.54 -0.10 8.21
C SER A 35 8.80 0.75 8.40
N ARG A 36 8.61 2.06 8.56
CA ARG A 36 9.65 3.04 8.87
C ARG A 36 9.40 3.74 10.20
N ILE A 37 8.38 3.29 10.93
CA ILE A 37 7.90 3.98 12.12
C ILE A 37 8.94 4.01 13.24
N VAL A 38 9.66 2.91 13.47
CA VAL A 38 10.65 2.81 14.55
C VAL A 38 11.80 3.78 14.30
N ASP A 39 12.49 3.65 13.15
CA ASP A 39 13.62 4.51 12.77
C ASP A 39 13.26 6.00 12.80
N ASN A 40 12.08 6.36 12.26
CA ASN A 40 11.65 7.75 12.23
C ASN A 40 11.25 8.26 13.62
N THR A 41 10.72 7.40 14.51
CA THR A 41 10.45 7.75 15.90
C THR A 41 11.74 8.06 16.64
N GLU A 42 12.75 7.20 16.54
CA GLU A 42 14.06 7.43 17.16
C GLU A 42 14.70 8.73 16.68
N ARG A 43 14.55 9.07 15.40
CA ARG A 43 15.01 10.37 14.86
C ARG A 43 14.28 11.54 15.50
N VAL A 44 12.94 11.50 15.55
CA VAL A 44 12.14 12.56 16.17
C VAL A 44 12.49 12.71 17.64
N LEU A 45 12.49 11.62 18.42
CA LEU A 45 12.79 11.67 19.85
C LEU A 45 14.19 12.24 20.11
N ARG A 46 15.21 11.82 19.34
CA ARG A 46 16.56 12.41 19.44
C ARG A 46 16.63 13.90 19.10
N LEU A 47 15.78 14.41 18.21
CA LEU A 47 15.72 15.84 17.93
C LEU A 47 15.01 16.59 19.05
N LEU A 48 13.88 16.05 19.54
CA LEU A 48 13.12 16.66 20.62
C LEU A 48 13.92 16.71 21.93
N ASP A 49 14.64 15.64 22.26
CA ASP A 49 15.49 15.54 23.45
C ASP A 49 16.65 16.55 23.41
N ARG A 50 17.32 16.69 22.25
CA ARG A 50 18.38 17.70 22.03
C ARG A 50 17.94 19.14 22.29
N HIS A 51 16.65 19.42 22.18
CA HIS A 51 16.06 20.76 22.37
C HIS A 51 15.14 20.82 23.60
N ASP A 52 15.24 19.88 24.55
CA ASP A 52 14.40 19.79 25.76
C ASP A 52 12.90 20.04 25.48
N THR A 53 12.41 19.45 24.37
CA THR A 53 11.08 19.72 23.85
C THR A 53 10.21 18.48 24.00
N LYS A 54 8.97 18.67 24.46
CA LYS A 54 7.94 17.62 24.47
C LYS A 54 6.84 17.96 23.48
N ALA A 55 6.19 16.92 22.95
CA ALA A 55 5.21 17.01 21.87
C ALA A 55 4.02 16.09 22.14
N THR A 56 2.92 16.31 21.42
CA THR A 56 1.76 15.43 21.39
C THR A 56 1.84 14.49 20.18
N PHE A 57 1.85 13.18 20.41
CA PHE A 57 1.82 12.16 19.36
C PHE A 57 0.37 11.69 19.14
N PHE A 58 -0.17 11.98 17.96
CA PHE A 58 -1.50 11.52 17.55
C PHE A 58 -1.39 10.13 16.93
N VAL A 59 -1.79 9.11 17.69
CA VAL A 59 -1.65 7.69 17.34
C VAL A 59 -2.93 7.18 16.69
N GLY A 60 -2.79 6.60 15.50
CA GLY A 60 -3.89 5.92 14.83
C GLY A 60 -4.02 4.45 15.23
N ASP A 61 -5.19 3.89 14.98
CA ASP A 61 -5.52 2.49 15.30
C ASP A 61 -4.46 1.49 14.85
N TRP A 62 -4.13 1.47 13.55
CA TRP A 62 -3.21 0.50 12.95
C TRP A 62 -1.82 0.49 13.63
N VAL A 63 -1.34 1.67 14.04
CA VAL A 63 -0.06 1.84 14.74
C VAL A 63 -0.17 1.32 16.17
N ALA A 64 -1.26 1.65 16.87
CA ALA A 64 -1.50 1.18 18.23
C ALA A 64 -1.58 -0.35 18.35
N GLU A 65 -2.04 -1.05 17.30
CA GLU A 65 -2.09 -2.52 17.32
C GLU A 65 -0.71 -3.18 17.17
N ARG A 66 0.25 -2.49 16.54
CA ARG A 66 1.55 -3.09 16.13
C ARG A 66 2.73 -2.58 16.95
N TYR A 67 2.69 -1.33 17.38
CA TYR A 67 3.83 -0.64 17.99
C TYR A 67 3.53 -0.20 19.42
N GLY A 68 2.85 -1.06 20.19
CA GLY A 68 2.45 -0.75 21.55
C GLY A 68 3.62 -0.44 22.49
N ALA A 69 4.72 -1.20 22.38
CA ALA A 69 5.94 -0.93 23.15
C ALA A 69 6.53 0.45 22.84
N LEU A 70 6.66 0.79 21.55
CA LEU A 70 7.16 2.09 21.10
C LEU A 70 6.29 3.26 21.60
N ILE A 71 4.96 3.10 21.62
CA ILE A 71 4.03 4.08 22.19
C ILE A 71 4.26 4.25 23.70
N ALA A 72 4.49 3.15 24.40
CA ALA A 72 4.78 3.18 25.83
C ALA A 72 6.12 3.89 26.11
N ASP A 73 7.14 3.70 25.27
CA ASP A 73 8.44 4.35 25.37
C ASP A 73 8.32 5.87 25.14
N ILE A 74 7.60 6.30 24.09
CA ILE A 74 7.29 7.73 23.84
C ILE A 74 6.62 8.36 25.07
N ALA A 75 5.66 7.65 25.70
CA ALA A 75 4.98 8.13 26.90
C ALA A 75 5.87 8.15 28.16
N LEU A 76 6.83 7.22 28.26
CA LEU A 76 7.80 7.18 29.36
C LEU A 76 8.81 8.32 29.27
N GLU A 77 9.19 8.71 28.05
CA GLU A 77 10.01 9.89 27.78
C GLU A 77 9.27 11.22 28.04
N GLY A 78 8.01 11.19 28.49
CA GLY A 78 7.24 12.36 28.90
C GLY A 78 6.51 13.09 27.77
N HIS A 79 6.44 12.50 26.57
CA HIS A 79 5.61 13.01 25.49
C HIS A 79 4.13 12.67 25.74
N GLU A 80 3.23 13.49 25.21
CA GLU A 80 1.80 13.23 25.32
C GLU A 80 1.35 12.24 24.23
N ILE A 81 0.54 11.26 24.61
CA ILE A 81 -0.13 10.35 23.68
C ILE A 81 -1.59 10.78 23.51
N ALA A 82 -2.02 10.95 22.27
CA ALA A 82 -3.38 11.36 21.90
C ALA A 82 -3.95 10.49 20.76
N CYS A 83 -5.28 10.43 20.63
CA CYS A 83 -5.93 9.63 19.60
C CYS A 83 -5.92 10.32 18.24
N ARG A 84 -5.59 9.61 17.16
CA ARG A 84 -5.92 10.04 15.79
C ARG A 84 -7.13 9.24 15.30
N LEU A 85 -8.25 9.91 15.08
CA LEU A 85 -9.50 9.30 14.65
C LEU A 85 -9.66 9.45 13.15
N SER A 86 -9.76 8.31 12.45
CA SER A 86 -10.06 8.27 11.02
C SER A 86 -11.52 7.83 10.81
N PRO A 87 -12.32 8.58 10.03
CA PRO A 87 -13.73 8.23 9.77
C PRO A 87 -13.94 6.93 8.98
N SER A 88 -12.87 6.34 8.44
CA SER A 88 -12.93 5.27 7.44
C SER A 88 -12.39 3.95 7.96
N ARG A 89 -12.93 3.43 9.08
CA ARG A 89 -12.83 1.99 9.35
C ARG A 89 -13.88 1.25 8.51
N ARG A 90 -13.48 0.73 7.34
CA ARG A 90 -14.14 -0.40 6.68
C ARG A 90 -13.18 -1.59 6.71
N ARG A 91 -12.87 -2.09 7.90
CA ARG A 91 -12.17 -3.37 8.04
C ARG A 91 -13.24 -4.46 8.14
N ALA A 92 -13.17 -5.43 7.21
CA ALA A 92 -13.90 -6.70 7.17
C ALA A 92 -15.18 -6.79 8.05
N GLY A 93 -16.35 -6.50 7.47
CA GLY A 93 -17.65 -6.87 8.04
C GLY A 93 -18.14 -6.13 9.30
N LEU A 94 -17.29 -5.38 10.01
CA LEU A 94 -17.69 -4.58 11.17
C LEU A 94 -17.70 -3.08 10.80
N ALA A 95 -18.80 -2.64 10.18
CA ALA A 95 -19.17 -1.25 10.30
C ALA A 95 -19.47 -1.00 11.79
N PHE A 96 -18.59 -0.29 12.50
CA PHE A 96 -18.97 0.20 13.83
C PHE A 96 -20.16 1.14 13.61
N ALA A 97 -21.35 0.68 13.99
CA ALA A 97 -22.61 1.40 13.82
C ALA A 97 -22.64 2.72 14.62
N ASP A 98 -21.69 2.92 15.56
CA ASP A 98 -21.54 4.14 16.36
C ASP A 98 -20.06 4.60 16.44
N PRO A 99 -19.70 5.71 15.77
CA PRO A 99 -18.37 6.35 15.85
C PRO A 99 -17.96 6.76 17.28
N SER A 100 -18.93 7.05 18.15
CA SER A 100 -18.68 7.49 19.54
C SER A 100 -18.16 6.32 20.39
N LEU A 101 -18.76 5.15 20.22
CA LEU A 101 -18.33 3.91 20.88
C LEU A 101 -16.91 3.52 20.44
N HIS A 102 -16.60 3.63 19.15
CA HIS A 102 -15.25 3.36 18.65
C HIS A 102 -14.22 4.31 19.26
N ALA A 103 -14.52 5.61 19.34
CA ALA A 103 -13.65 6.59 19.97
C ALA A 103 -13.36 6.27 21.46
N VAL A 104 -14.38 5.86 22.22
CA VAL A 104 -14.24 5.44 23.63
C VAL A 104 -13.36 4.18 23.75
N GLN A 105 -13.62 3.16 22.92
CA GLN A 105 -12.87 1.91 22.94
C GLN A 105 -11.41 2.14 22.54
N PHE A 106 -11.17 2.94 21.51
CA PHE A 106 -9.82 3.26 21.05
C PHE A 106 -9.05 4.06 22.09
N LYS A 107 -9.67 5.06 22.71
CA LYS A 107 -9.10 5.81 23.84
C LYS A 107 -8.63 4.87 24.94
N ARG A 108 -9.51 3.98 25.44
CA ARG A 108 -9.17 3.02 26.51
C ARG A 108 -8.00 2.11 26.13
N ARG A 109 -7.99 1.61 24.90
CA ARG A 109 -6.89 0.78 24.39
C ARG A 109 -5.58 1.54 24.38
N LEU A 110 -5.58 2.79 23.93
CA LEU A 110 -4.39 3.62 23.86
C LEU A 110 -3.89 4.00 25.26
N GLU A 111 -4.79 4.27 26.21
CA GLU A 111 -4.46 4.49 27.64
C GLU A 111 -3.78 3.28 28.26
N SER A 112 -4.30 2.07 28.00
CA SER A 112 -3.68 0.82 28.42
C SER A 112 -2.27 0.66 27.88
N VAL A 113 -2.06 0.97 26.60
CA VAL A 113 -0.77 0.80 25.93
C VAL A 113 0.24 1.83 26.44
N ALA A 114 -0.15 3.10 26.51
CA ALA A 114 0.72 4.18 26.98
C ALA A 114 1.01 4.09 28.49
N GLY A 115 0.08 3.55 29.28
CA GLY A 115 0.09 3.62 30.75
C GLY A 115 -0.18 5.04 31.28
N ARG A 116 -0.81 5.89 30.47
CA ARG A 116 -1.11 7.30 30.75
C ARG A 116 -2.51 7.63 30.26
N ALA A 117 -3.19 8.58 30.91
CA ALA A 117 -4.47 9.07 30.45
C ALA A 117 -4.35 9.77 29.09
N VAL A 118 -5.34 9.53 28.21
CA VAL A 118 -5.40 10.12 26.88
C VAL A 118 -6.45 11.22 26.90
N HIS A 119 -6.03 12.47 26.76
CA HIS A 119 -6.94 13.61 26.96
C HIS A 119 -7.54 14.17 25.68
N GLY A 120 -6.95 13.92 24.52
CA GLY A 120 -7.44 14.53 23.29
C GLY A 120 -7.35 13.67 22.06
N CYS A 121 -7.94 14.19 20.99
CA CYS A 121 -7.91 13.55 19.69
C CYS A 121 -7.71 14.53 18.54
N ARG A 122 -7.32 13.98 17.39
CA ARG A 122 -7.26 14.64 16.08
C ARG A 122 -8.23 13.98 15.12
N ILE A 123 -8.95 14.76 14.32
CA ILE A 123 -9.89 14.28 13.31
C ILE A 123 -9.42 14.72 11.91
N ASP A 124 -9.18 13.77 11.01
CA ASP A 124 -8.47 14.03 9.73
C ASP A 124 -9.29 14.70 8.60
N ARG A 125 -10.55 15.16 8.82
CA ARG A 125 -11.38 15.79 7.76
C ARG A 125 -11.95 17.17 8.11
N PRO A 126 -12.03 18.11 7.14
CA PRO A 126 -12.81 19.33 7.27
C PRO A 126 -14.30 18.97 7.27
N ALA A 127 -15.01 19.37 8.31
CA ALA A 127 -16.43 19.11 8.54
C ALA A 127 -17.34 19.89 7.57
N ARG A 128 -17.29 19.62 6.27
CA ARG A 128 -18.47 19.88 5.41
C ARG A 128 -19.54 18.79 5.54
N ALA A 129 -19.31 17.76 6.36
CA ALA A 129 -20.21 16.62 6.52
C ALA A 129 -20.36 16.11 7.97
N VAL A 130 -20.03 16.93 8.97
CA VAL A 130 -20.56 16.68 10.33
C VAL A 130 -21.55 17.81 10.56
N PRO A 131 -22.86 17.59 10.38
CA PRO A 131 -23.83 18.55 10.85
C PRO A 131 -23.51 18.81 12.33
N SER A 132 -23.36 20.08 12.68
CA SER A 132 -23.47 20.57 14.04
C SER A 132 -24.78 20.03 14.61
N GLY A 133 -24.73 18.85 15.24
CA GLY A 133 -25.93 18.06 15.53
C GLY A 133 -25.74 16.54 15.58
N VAL A 134 -24.52 15.99 15.42
CA VAL A 134 -24.29 14.57 15.76
C VAL A 134 -24.07 14.43 17.26
N GLY A 135 -25.16 14.11 17.97
CA GLY A 135 -25.14 13.41 19.23
C GLY A 135 -24.97 14.27 20.48
N SER A 136 -26.03 14.33 21.28
CA SER A 136 -26.10 14.70 22.70
C SER A 136 -25.27 13.78 23.62
N GLY A 137 -24.08 13.35 23.19
CA GLY A 137 -23.16 12.53 23.98
C GLY A 137 -21.90 13.33 24.28
N ALA A 138 -21.46 13.34 25.55
CA ALA A 138 -20.20 13.95 25.92
C ALA A 138 -19.04 13.28 25.15
N SER A 139 -18.25 14.07 24.41
CA SER A 139 -17.01 13.58 23.78
C SER A 139 -16.13 12.96 24.89
N PRO A 140 -15.52 11.78 24.68
CA PRO A 140 -14.64 11.19 25.68
C PRO A 140 -13.31 11.95 25.84
N PHE A 141 -13.10 13.00 25.04
CA PHE A 141 -11.90 13.82 25.00
C PHE A 141 -12.15 15.19 25.64
N ARG A 142 -11.08 15.75 26.23
CA ARG A 142 -11.02 17.12 26.77
C ARG A 142 -10.68 18.14 25.68
N TYR A 143 -10.00 17.74 24.61
CA TYR A 143 -9.70 18.61 23.48
C TYR A 143 -9.75 17.85 22.15
N GLU A 144 -10.03 18.59 21.07
CA GLU A 144 -10.06 18.09 19.71
C GLU A 144 -9.28 19.02 18.77
N CYS A 145 -8.31 18.45 18.03
CA CYS A 145 -7.60 19.12 16.96
C CYS A 145 -8.29 18.87 15.62
N ARG A 146 -8.72 19.93 14.94
CA ARG A 146 -9.44 19.83 13.66
C ARG A 146 -8.75 20.65 12.56
N PRO A 147 -8.66 20.12 11.34
CA PRO A 147 -8.30 20.90 10.17
C PRO A 147 -9.48 21.83 9.84
N GLY A 148 -9.28 23.14 10.00
CA GLY A 148 -10.27 24.16 9.71
C GLY A 148 -9.68 25.33 8.92
N PRO A 149 -10.52 26.11 8.21
CA PRO A 149 -10.09 27.38 7.63
C PRO A 149 -9.85 28.38 8.77
N ALA A 150 -8.61 28.66 9.13
CA ALA A 150 -8.29 29.52 10.27
C ALA A 150 -7.71 30.86 9.81
N LEU A 151 -8.51 31.91 9.84
CA LEU A 151 -8.02 33.29 9.76
C LEU A 151 -7.22 33.64 11.03
N GLY A 152 -5.89 33.77 10.91
CA GLY A 152 -5.03 34.42 11.92
C GLY A 152 -4.31 33.51 12.94
N PRO A 153 -3.60 34.08 13.93
CA PRO A 153 -2.86 33.34 14.98
C PRO A 153 -3.79 32.37 15.71
N LEU A 154 -3.23 31.31 16.33
CA LEU A 154 -4.00 30.18 16.91
C LEU A 154 -5.24 30.70 17.64
N ARG A 155 -6.41 30.53 17.02
CA ARG A 155 -7.67 30.75 17.71
C ARG A 155 -7.95 29.47 18.47
N VAL A 156 -7.67 29.47 19.77
CA VAL A 156 -8.41 28.64 20.72
C VAL A 156 -9.85 29.16 20.65
N THR A 157 -10.70 28.53 19.84
CA THR A 157 -12.03 29.08 19.53
C THR A 157 -13.03 28.87 20.66
N THR A 158 -12.73 28.09 21.69
CA THR A 158 -13.65 27.91 22.81
C THR A 158 -12.95 28.03 24.16
N ARG A 159 -13.41 29.02 24.94
CA ARG A 159 -13.34 28.98 26.41
C ARG A 159 -13.90 27.64 26.88
N ALA A 160 -13.25 27.06 27.88
CA ALA A 160 -13.66 25.86 28.58
C ALA A 160 -15.18 25.84 28.76
N ALA A 161 -15.82 24.81 28.26
CA ALA A 161 -17.23 24.63 28.44
C ALA A 161 -17.42 24.02 29.83
N SER A 162 -18.06 24.77 30.71
CA SER A 162 -18.62 24.29 31.98
C SER A 162 -19.66 23.16 31.80
N ASP A 163 -19.89 22.70 30.56
CA ASP A 163 -20.87 21.70 30.13
C ASP A 163 -20.25 20.37 29.63
N GLY A 164 -18.91 20.22 29.65
CA GLY A 164 -18.25 18.98 29.20
C GLY A 164 -17.93 18.91 27.70
N THR A 165 -18.10 19.99 26.93
CA THR A 165 -17.68 20.07 25.52
C THR A 165 -16.15 20.18 25.39
N PRO A 166 -15.50 19.44 24.46
CA PRO A 166 -14.05 19.51 24.28
C PRO A 166 -13.58 20.87 23.73
N VAL A 167 -12.38 21.28 24.17
CA VAL A 167 -11.69 22.46 23.63
C VAL A 167 -11.31 22.23 22.17
N GLN A 168 -11.70 23.13 21.26
CA GLN A 168 -11.35 23.01 19.85
C GLN A 168 -10.07 23.78 19.53
N LEU A 169 -9.09 23.08 18.96
CA LEU A 169 -7.82 23.63 18.51
C LEU A 169 -7.80 23.68 16.98
N GLY A 170 -7.88 24.89 16.45
CA GLY A 170 -7.75 25.16 15.01
C GLY A 170 -6.29 25.25 14.59
N MET A 171 -5.96 24.61 13.47
CA MET A 171 -4.65 24.77 12.83
C MET A 171 -4.53 26.17 12.21
N PRO A 172 -3.41 26.91 12.38
CA PRO A 172 -3.24 28.23 11.76
C PRO A 172 -3.34 28.15 10.22
N SER A 173 -3.81 29.21 9.56
CA SER A 173 -3.76 29.30 8.09
C SER A 173 -3.48 30.73 7.63
N LEU A 174 -2.91 30.87 6.43
CA LEU A 174 -2.67 32.14 5.76
C LEU A 174 -3.59 32.28 4.56
N ARG A 175 -4.23 33.43 4.45
CA ARG A 175 -5.07 33.74 3.30
C ARG A 175 -4.22 34.23 2.13
N ILE A 176 -4.09 33.42 1.08
CA ILE A 176 -3.39 33.75 -0.18
C ILE A 176 -4.43 33.79 -1.30
N ALA A 177 -4.52 34.90 -2.04
CA ALA A 177 -5.47 35.07 -3.16
C ALA A 177 -6.93 34.68 -2.83
N GLY A 178 -7.37 34.96 -1.61
CA GLY A 178 -8.73 34.63 -1.13
C GLY A 178 -8.91 33.19 -0.62
N GLN A 179 -7.93 32.31 -0.77
CA GLN A 179 -7.92 30.94 -0.25
C GLN A 179 -7.14 30.83 1.07
N ASP A 180 -7.68 30.07 2.03
CA ASP A 180 -6.99 29.76 3.29
C ASP A 180 -6.02 28.59 3.07
N VAL A 181 -4.72 28.90 3.05
CA VAL A 181 -3.64 27.92 2.93
C VAL A 181 -3.14 27.60 4.34
N PRO A 182 -3.26 26.36 4.84
CA PRO A 182 -2.71 26.00 6.14
C PRO A 182 -1.19 26.21 6.12
N LEU A 183 -0.75 27.32 6.69
CA LEU A 183 0.63 27.51 7.08
C LEU A 183 0.72 26.96 8.49
N VAL A 184 1.83 26.32 8.80
CA VAL A 184 2.10 25.69 10.09
C VAL A 184 1.77 24.19 10.08
N GLY A 185 2.59 23.50 9.29
CA GLY A 185 2.83 22.07 9.42
C GLY A 185 4.01 21.59 8.57
N GLY A 186 4.29 20.30 8.60
CA GLY A 186 5.48 19.71 7.95
C GLY A 186 5.58 20.04 6.46
N GLU A 187 4.46 19.93 5.74
CA GLU A 187 4.35 20.29 4.33
C GLU A 187 4.77 21.75 4.08
N SER A 188 4.21 22.69 4.85
CA SER A 188 4.50 24.12 4.67
C SER A 188 5.98 24.44 4.92
N LEU A 189 6.60 23.79 5.90
CA LEU A 189 8.01 24.00 6.23
C LEU A 189 8.95 23.62 5.07
N ARG A 190 8.57 22.63 4.25
CA ARG A 190 9.35 22.20 3.08
C ARG A 190 9.18 23.09 1.85
N HIS A 191 7.99 23.66 1.68
CA HIS A 191 7.63 24.37 0.44
C HIS A 191 7.80 25.89 0.52
N VAL A 192 7.80 26.47 1.72
CA VAL A 192 7.95 27.90 1.92
C VAL A 192 9.43 28.33 1.71
N PRO A 193 9.70 29.41 0.95
CA PRO A 193 11.05 29.95 0.83
C PRO A 193 11.61 30.45 2.17
N GLY A 194 12.91 30.27 2.43
CA GLY A 194 13.53 30.59 3.72
C GLY A 194 13.36 32.05 4.19
N ALA A 195 13.30 33.02 3.27
CA ALA A 195 13.03 34.42 3.62
C ALA A 195 11.60 34.62 4.18
N LEU A 196 10.62 33.87 3.67
CA LEU A 196 9.24 33.91 4.14
C LEU A 196 9.11 33.13 5.46
N GLU A 197 9.81 32.00 5.60
CA GLU A 197 9.94 31.25 6.86
C GLU A 197 10.46 32.15 7.99
N ASN A 198 11.57 32.86 7.76
CA ASN A 198 12.13 33.81 8.73
C ASN A 198 11.13 34.91 9.13
N ARG A 199 10.35 35.44 8.19
CA ARG A 199 9.30 36.43 8.47
C ARG A 199 8.16 35.85 9.28
N LEU A 200 7.76 34.60 9.00
CA LEU A 200 6.72 33.90 9.77
C LEU A 200 7.17 33.65 11.21
N LEU A 201 8.40 33.17 11.42
CA LEU A 201 8.96 32.95 12.75
C LEU A 201 9.13 34.25 13.53
N ALA A 202 9.59 35.33 12.88
CA ALA A 202 9.61 36.66 13.48
C ALA A 202 8.19 37.19 13.78
N GLY A 203 7.17 36.73 13.05
CA GLY A 203 5.77 36.98 13.36
C GLY A 203 5.30 36.23 14.61
N TRP A 204 5.70 34.96 14.78
CA TRP A 204 5.36 34.15 15.96
C TRP A 204 5.96 34.72 17.24
N ALA A 205 7.23 35.13 17.20
CA ALA A 205 7.89 35.77 18.34
C ALA A 205 7.21 37.08 18.77
N ARG A 206 6.50 37.74 17.85
CA ARG A 206 5.71 38.95 18.13
C ARG A 206 4.25 38.66 18.49
N SER A 207 3.80 37.42 18.31
CA SER A 207 2.44 37.01 18.65
C SER A 207 2.25 36.94 20.16
N ARG A 208 1.09 37.36 20.65
CA ARG A 208 0.68 37.17 22.05
C ARG A 208 -0.06 35.85 22.28
N ALA A 209 -0.29 35.08 21.22
CA ALA A 209 -0.96 33.79 21.26
C ALA A 209 0.00 32.68 20.77
N PRO A 210 -0.08 31.46 21.35
CA PRO A 210 0.67 30.30 20.87
C PRO A 210 0.34 29.98 19.41
N HIS A 211 1.14 29.14 18.77
CA HIS A 211 0.91 28.62 17.42
C HIS A 211 0.99 27.10 17.49
N HIS A 212 0.31 26.35 16.61
CA HIS A 212 0.33 24.89 16.64
C HIS A 212 1.01 24.35 15.40
N PHE A 213 2.19 23.79 15.59
CA PHE A 213 2.97 23.10 14.58
C PHE A 213 2.66 21.61 14.58
N THR A 214 2.25 21.10 13.42
CA THR A 214 2.01 19.67 13.22
C THR A 214 2.71 19.12 11.99
N PHE A 215 3.35 17.98 12.11
CA PHE A 215 3.92 17.29 10.97
C PHE A 215 3.68 15.79 11.09
N LYS A 216 3.80 15.09 9.98
CA LYS A 216 3.63 13.64 9.95
C LYS A 216 4.97 12.96 10.14
N LEU A 217 5.01 11.87 10.90
CA LEU A 217 6.27 11.23 11.27
C LEU A 217 7.18 10.90 10.06
N TRP A 218 6.59 10.40 8.98
CA TRP A 218 7.32 10.06 7.75
C TRP A 218 7.96 11.28 7.05
N GLU A 219 7.65 12.52 7.44
CA GLU A 219 8.27 13.72 6.87
C GLU A 219 9.75 13.88 7.28
N LEU A 220 10.26 13.11 8.25
CA LEU A 220 11.69 13.00 8.56
C LEU A 220 12.40 11.86 7.83
N ASP A 221 11.72 11.04 7.02
CA ASP A 221 12.36 9.92 6.36
C ASP A 221 13.25 10.43 5.19
N PRO A 222 14.58 10.27 5.23
CA PRO A 222 15.45 10.67 4.12
C PRO A 222 15.24 9.79 2.88
N ASP A 223 14.76 8.55 3.08
CA ASP A 223 14.67 7.52 2.05
C ASP A 223 13.21 7.13 1.76
N LEU A 224 12.32 8.13 1.73
CA LEU A 224 10.89 7.91 1.52
C LEU A 224 10.60 7.22 0.19
N ALA A 225 10.01 6.02 0.27
CA ALA A 225 9.61 5.24 -0.89
C ALA A 225 8.56 5.98 -1.73
N ARG A 226 8.74 5.98 -3.06
CA ARG A 226 7.82 6.66 -3.98
C ARG A 226 6.63 5.79 -4.35
N LEU A 227 5.46 6.18 -3.85
CA LEU A 227 4.17 5.59 -4.19
C LEU A 227 3.73 5.99 -5.61
N ALA A 228 3.47 4.99 -6.45
CA ALA A 228 3.01 5.14 -7.82
C ALA A 228 1.53 5.54 -7.93
N VAL A 229 0.72 5.19 -6.92
CA VAL A 229 -0.72 5.50 -6.82
C VAL A 229 -0.99 7.00 -6.68
N LEU A 230 -0.01 7.78 -6.24
CA LEU A 230 -0.16 9.23 -6.06
C LEU A 230 -0.22 9.96 -7.41
N SER A 231 -1.16 10.91 -7.52
CA SER A 231 -1.23 11.89 -8.61
C SER A 231 -0.01 12.81 -8.63
N SER A 232 0.25 13.49 -9.76
CA SER A 232 1.39 14.40 -9.89
C SER A 232 1.40 15.51 -8.83
N VAL A 233 0.23 16.03 -8.48
CA VAL A 233 0.09 17.06 -7.43
C VAL A 233 0.44 16.49 -6.05
N GLN A 234 -0.08 15.30 -5.72
CA GLN A 234 0.26 14.63 -4.46
C GLN A 234 1.74 14.28 -4.35
N ARG A 235 2.37 13.84 -5.45
CA ARG A 235 3.81 13.59 -5.49
C ARG A 235 4.62 14.87 -5.27
N LEU A 236 4.18 15.99 -5.84
CA LEU A 236 4.83 17.28 -5.61
C LEU A 236 4.75 17.65 -4.12
N ILE A 237 3.57 17.53 -3.52
CA ILE A 237 3.34 17.82 -2.09
C ILE A 237 4.19 16.91 -1.20
N CYS A 238 4.18 15.60 -1.45
CA CYS A 238 4.83 14.62 -0.58
C CYS A 238 6.35 14.56 -0.74
N TYR A 239 6.90 14.76 -1.95
CA TYR A 239 8.32 14.49 -2.21
C TYR A 239 9.18 15.74 -2.45
N ARG A 240 8.60 16.89 -2.82
CA ARG A 240 9.41 18.10 -3.06
C ARG A 240 10.02 18.56 -1.74
N ASN A 241 11.32 18.88 -1.79
CA ASN A 241 12.11 19.41 -0.67
C ASN A 241 12.07 18.56 0.61
N HIS A 242 11.76 17.26 0.47
CA HIS A 242 11.62 16.37 1.62
C HIS A 242 12.89 16.27 2.46
N HIS A 243 14.04 16.16 1.79
CA HIS A 243 15.36 16.14 2.42
C HIS A 243 15.69 17.41 3.26
N LEU A 244 14.99 18.52 3.04
CA LEU A 244 15.20 19.76 3.80
C LEU A 244 14.42 19.80 5.13
N PHE A 245 13.49 18.85 5.35
CA PHE A 245 12.57 18.95 6.48
C PHE A 245 13.29 18.86 7.82
N GLU A 246 14.15 17.85 8.01
CA GLU A 246 14.86 17.61 9.27
C GLU A 246 15.68 18.83 9.70
N GLU A 247 16.47 19.38 8.78
CA GLU A 247 17.31 20.57 9.02
C GLU A 247 16.46 21.82 9.36
N ARG A 248 15.36 22.04 8.63
CA ARG A 248 14.45 23.17 8.92
C ARG A 248 13.71 22.98 10.23
N PHE A 249 13.33 21.76 10.57
CA PHE A 249 12.67 21.45 11.82
C PHE A 249 13.60 21.65 13.02
N ALA A 250 14.86 21.23 12.92
CA ALA A 250 15.87 21.53 13.95
C ALA A 250 16.02 23.05 14.16
N ARG A 251 16.15 23.84 13.09
CA ARG A 251 16.18 25.32 13.17
C ARG A 251 14.93 25.93 13.80
N LEU A 252 13.77 25.29 13.61
CA LEU A 252 12.52 25.74 14.24
C LEU A 252 12.58 25.53 15.75
N LEU A 253 13.04 24.37 16.21
CA LEU A 253 13.21 24.05 17.63
C LEU A 253 14.23 24.96 18.33
N GLU A 254 15.27 25.40 17.62
CA GLU A 254 16.25 26.38 18.16
C GLU A 254 15.66 27.79 18.40
N ARG A 255 14.60 28.15 17.68
CA ARG A 255 14.09 29.53 17.61
C ARG A 255 12.76 29.74 18.33
N ALA A 256 12.11 28.66 18.75
CA ALA A 256 10.80 28.68 19.36
C ALA A 256 10.68 27.57 20.40
N ALA A 257 10.15 27.91 21.58
CA ALA A 257 9.84 26.93 22.61
C ALA A 257 8.51 26.24 22.29
N PHE A 258 8.45 24.92 22.47
CA PHE A 258 7.26 24.12 22.24
C PHE A 258 6.81 23.36 23.48
N SER A 259 5.55 22.94 23.48
CA SER A 259 4.94 22.11 24.51
C SER A 259 3.87 21.20 23.90
N PRO A 260 3.55 20.07 24.57
CA PRO A 260 2.37 19.28 24.24
C PRO A 260 1.08 20.06 24.48
N VAL A 261 0.01 19.68 23.78
CA VAL A 261 -1.32 20.25 23.94
C VAL A 261 -1.82 20.13 25.38
N ARG A 262 -1.67 18.98 26.02
CA ARG A 262 -2.05 18.77 27.43
C ARG A 262 -1.43 19.79 28.37
N ALA A 263 -0.12 20.05 28.22
CA ALA A 263 0.60 21.00 29.07
C ALA A 263 0.08 22.43 28.89
N HIS A 264 -0.21 22.83 27.65
CA HIS A 264 -0.79 24.13 27.36
C HIS A 264 -2.18 24.33 27.94
N LEU A 265 -3.01 23.28 27.95
CA LEU A 265 -4.36 23.31 28.51
C LEU A 265 -4.39 23.13 30.05
N GLY A 266 -3.24 22.96 30.70
CA GLY A 266 -3.16 22.73 32.15
C GLY A 266 -3.77 21.41 32.61
N LEU A 267 -3.82 20.40 31.73
CA LEU A 267 -4.39 19.09 32.02
C LEU A 267 -3.35 18.21 32.75
N ALA A 268 -3.77 17.57 33.85
CA ALA A 268 -2.90 16.75 34.68
C ALA A 268 -2.38 15.51 33.96
N GLU A 269 -1.18 15.06 34.33
CA GLU A 269 -0.61 13.83 33.81
C GLU A 269 -0.98 12.66 34.73
N GLU A 270 -1.98 11.89 34.34
CA GLU A 270 -2.49 10.79 35.15
C GLU A 270 -1.90 9.46 34.68
N LYS A 271 -1.34 8.68 35.62
CA LYS A 271 -0.91 7.30 35.36
C LYS A 271 -2.14 6.41 35.29
N VAL A 272 -2.23 5.60 34.24
CA VAL A 272 -3.29 4.59 34.07
C VAL A 272 -2.64 3.22 34.21
N ALA A 273 -3.32 2.29 34.88
CA ALA A 273 -2.84 0.92 35.00
C ALA A 273 -2.59 0.34 33.61
N ARG A 274 -1.36 -0.11 33.37
CA ARG A 274 -1.03 -0.84 32.14
C ARG A 274 -1.70 -2.20 32.21
N THR A 275 -2.64 -2.47 31.34
CA THR A 275 -2.95 -3.85 30.98
C THR A 275 -1.85 -4.33 30.03
N ALA A 276 -1.41 -5.58 30.18
CA ALA A 276 -0.39 -6.17 29.32
C ALA A 276 -0.72 -5.89 27.84
N PRO A 277 0.28 -5.67 26.96
CA PRO A 277 0.02 -5.54 25.54
C PRO A 277 -0.86 -6.71 25.11
N LEU A 278 -1.97 -6.44 24.42
CA LEU A 278 -2.71 -7.51 23.76
C LEU A 278 -1.68 -8.26 22.92
N ALA A 279 -1.42 -9.51 23.27
CA ALA A 279 -0.59 -10.38 22.45
C ALA A 279 -1.08 -10.25 21.01
N PRO A 280 -0.18 -10.17 20.01
CA PRO A 280 -0.60 -10.21 18.61
C PRO A 280 -1.55 -11.39 18.48
N VAL A 281 -2.72 -11.16 17.85
CA VAL A 281 -3.77 -12.17 17.70
C VAL A 281 -3.12 -13.46 17.26
N SER A 282 -3.01 -14.40 18.20
CA SER A 282 -2.32 -15.67 17.98
C SER A 282 -3.01 -16.36 16.83
N ALA A 283 -2.22 -16.81 15.86
CA ALA A 283 -2.75 -17.56 14.73
C ALA A 283 -3.60 -18.73 15.25
N PRO A 284 -4.77 -19.02 14.65
CA PRO A 284 -5.66 -20.08 15.12
C PRO A 284 -4.88 -21.41 15.19
N PRO A 285 -5.20 -22.29 16.16
CA PRO A 285 -4.45 -23.50 16.45
C PRO A 285 -4.22 -24.36 15.21
N ALA A 286 -3.05 -24.98 15.14
CA ALA A 286 -2.64 -25.84 14.03
C ALA A 286 -3.58 -27.05 13.94
N GLU A 287 -4.33 -27.14 12.85
CA GLU A 287 -4.98 -28.38 12.42
C GLU A 287 -3.91 -29.38 11.96
N PRO A 288 -4.17 -30.70 12.06
CA PRO A 288 -3.18 -31.74 11.78
C PRO A 288 -2.57 -31.63 10.37
N GLU A 289 -1.25 -31.76 10.29
CA GLU A 289 -0.45 -31.67 9.06
C GLU A 289 -0.81 -32.79 8.07
N VAL A 290 -1.67 -32.48 7.10
CA VAL A 290 -1.74 -33.20 5.84
C VAL A 290 -0.55 -32.72 4.99
N PRO A 291 0.21 -33.60 4.31
CA PRO A 291 1.32 -33.17 3.45
C PRO A 291 0.81 -32.19 2.39
N GLY A 292 1.14 -30.91 2.57
CA GLY A 292 0.62 -29.84 1.73
C GLY A 292 1.01 -30.03 0.27
N VAL A 293 0.08 -29.71 -0.65
CA VAL A 293 0.34 -29.84 -2.08
C VAL A 293 1.47 -28.87 -2.46
N PRO A 294 2.55 -29.32 -3.10
CA PRO A 294 3.68 -28.46 -3.42
C PRO A 294 3.36 -27.52 -4.59
N VAL A 295 3.69 -26.25 -4.42
CA VAL A 295 3.39 -25.18 -5.39
C VAL A 295 4.62 -24.29 -5.56
N SER A 296 5.09 -24.14 -6.81
CA SER A 296 6.18 -23.23 -7.16
C SER A 296 5.62 -21.89 -7.64
N ILE A 297 5.95 -20.79 -6.98
CA ILE A 297 5.55 -19.42 -7.33
C ILE A 297 6.70 -18.73 -8.06
N ILE A 298 6.45 -18.32 -9.29
CA ILE A 298 7.41 -17.67 -10.17
C ILE A 298 7.12 -16.19 -10.26
N VAL A 299 8.14 -15.39 -10.01
CA VAL A 299 8.06 -13.93 -10.10
C VAL A 299 9.19 -13.39 -10.99
N PRO A 300 8.87 -12.92 -12.21
CA PRO A 300 9.82 -12.21 -13.04
C PRO A 300 10.02 -10.79 -12.52
N CYS A 301 11.29 -10.35 -12.48
CA CYS A 301 11.69 -9.03 -12.04
C CYS A 301 12.66 -8.43 -13.05
N PHE A 302 12.50 -7.14 -13.34
CA PHE A 302 13.44 -6.39 -14.14
C PHE A 302 13.43 -4.96 -13.65
N ASN A 303 14.45 -4.47 -12.95
CA ASN A 303 14.47 -3.15 -12.31
C ASN A 303 13.34 -2.91 -11.29
N GLU A 304 13.24 -3.77 -10.28
CA GLU A 304 12.22 -3.76 -9.24
C GLU A 304 12.80 -3.57 -7.83
N GLU A 305 14.00 -2.98 -7.70
CA GLU A 305 14.71 -2.73 -6.43
C GLU A 305 13.78 -2.20 -5.32
N ALA A 306 13.00 -1.15 -5.62
CA ALA A 306 12.10 -0.52 -4.65
C ALA A 306 10.90 -1.38 -4.23
N GLY A 307 10.54 -2.42 -5.01
CA GLY A 307 9.39 -3.28 -4.75
C GLY A 307 9.74 -4.57 -4.01
N LEU A 308 11.01 -4.94 -3.89
CA LEU A 308 11.40 -6.26 -3.36
C LEU A 308 11.10 -6.44 -1.87
N SER A 309 11.28 -5.41 -1.05
CA SER A 309 10.89 -5.48 0.37
C SER A 309 9.38 -5.65 0.55
N TYR A 310 8.60 -5.00 -0.33
CA TYR A 310 7.14 -5.20 -0.37
C TYR A 310 6.78 -6.63 -0.77
N LEU A 311 7.45 -7.16 -1.79
CA LEU A 311 7.27 -8.56 -2.23
C LEU A 311 7.64 -9.56 -1.13
N ALA A 312 8.69 -9.29 -0.35
CA ALA A 312 9.09 -10.16 0.77
C ALA A 312 7.99 -10.24 1.85
N ASN A 313 7.38 -9.11 2.21
CA ASN A 313 6.25 -9.09 3.14
C ASN A 313 5.04 -9.81 2.57
N VAL A 314 4.76 -9.66 1.28
CA VAL A 314 3.71 -10.42 0.58
C VAL A 314 3.95 -11.92 0.67
N PHE A 315 5.17 -12.40 0.44
CA PHE A 315 5.48 -13.82 0.54
C PHE A 315 5.36 -14.35 1.98
N SER A 316 5.77 -13.56 2.97
CA SER A 316 5.60 -13.92 4.39
C SER A 316 4.11 -14.07 4.75
N ALA A 317 3.27 -13.13 4.30
CA ALA A 317 1.82 -13.21 4.49
C ALA A 317 1.20 -14.42 3.76
N LEU A 318 1.65 -14.68 2.53
CA LEU A 318 1.19 -15.82 1.74
C LEU A 318 1.56 -17.16 2.38
N ASP A 319 2.76 -17.26 2.94
CA ASP A 319 3.22 -18.44 3.68
C ASP A 319 2.41 -18.65 4.96
N ALA A 320 2.08 -17.59 5.69
CA ALA A 320 1.22 -17.68 6.87
C ALA A 320 -0.21 -18.14 6.54
N GLU A 321 -0.74 -17.72 5.38
CA GLU A 321 -2.11 -18.00 4.95
C GLU A 321 -2.25 -19.37 4.25
N LEU A 322 -1.38 -19.68 3.27
CA LEU A 322 -1.45 -20.91 2.48
C LEU A 322 -0.48 -22.00 2.96
N GLY A 323 0.58 -21.67 3.71
CA GLY A 323 1.63 -22.61 4.12
C GLY A 323 1.11 -23.79 4.96
N ARG A 324 -0.10 -23.65 5.54
CA ARG A 324 -0.80 -24.73 6.24
C ARG A 324 -1.31 -25.83 5.32
N ARG A 325 -1.68 -25.49 4.08
CA ARG A 325 -2.29 -26.40 3.09
C ARG A 325 -1.36 -26.72 1.93
N HIS A 326 -0.37 -25.86 1.69
CA HIS A 326 0.51 -25.91 0.53
C HIS A 326 1.96 -25.75 0.95
N ARG A 327 2.85 -26.55 0.36
CA ARG A 327 4.29 -26.35 0.51
C ARG A 327 4.75 -25.39 -0.58
N LEU A 328 4.95 -24.13 -0.23
CA LEU A 328 5.34 -23.09 -1.16
C LEU A 328 6.85 -23.10 -1.43
N SER A 329 7.22 -23.02 -2.70
CA SER A 329 8.58 -22.68 -3.14
C SER A 329 8.51 -21.46 -4.07
N PHE A 330 9.59 -20.68 -4.12
CA PHE A 330 9.60 -19.40 -4.84
C PHE A 330 10.76 -19.37 -5.84
N VAL A 331 10.48 -18.96 -7.08
CA VAL A 331 11.47 -18.78 -8.14
C VAL A 331 11.45 -17.33 -8.60
N LEU A 332 12.48 -16.58 -8.20
CA LEU A 332 12.67 -15.19 -8.58
C LEU A 332 13.58 -15.13 -9.82
N VAL A 333 13.09 -14.53 -10.90
CA VAL A 333 13.85 -14.43 -12.15
C VAL A 333 14.25 -12.98 -12.40
N ASP A 334 15.52 -12.65 -12.20
CA ASP A 334 16.11 -11.37 -12.60
C ASP A 334 16.35 -11.36 -14.12
N ASP A 335 15.47 -10.70 -14.86
CA ASP A 335 15.48 -10.57 -16.32
C ASP A 335 16.45 -9.47 -16.78
N GLY A 336 17.70 -9.54 -16.30
CA GLY A 336 18.80 -8.66 -16.70
C GLY A 336 18.70 -7.24 -16.14
N SER A 337 18.36 -7.07 -14.87
CA SER A 337 18.24 -5.75 -14.23
C SER A 337 19.55 -4.95 -14.25
N THR A 338 19.41 -3.63 -14.33
CA THR A 338 20.49 -2.64 -14.32
C THR A 338 20.58 -1.84 -13.03
N ASP A 339 19.60 -1.96 -12.14
CA ASP A 339 19.59 -1.37 -10.79
C ASP A 339 20.03 -2.41 -9.72
N ARG A 340 19.79 -2.14 -8.43
CA ARG A 340 20.21 -3.06 -7.36
C ARG A 340 19.25 -4.22 -7.11
N THR A 341 18.30 -4.50 -8.02
CA THR A 341 17.32 -5.59 -7.90
C THR A 341 17.98 -6.92 -7.48
N ARG A 342 19.09 -7.29 -8.14
CA ARG A 342 19.79 -8.54 -7.83
C ARG A 342 20.37 -8.56 -6.41
N GLN A 343 21.01 -7.47 -6.00
CA GLN A 343 21.61 -7.37 -4.67
C GLN A 343 20.53 -7.48 -3.59
N GLU A 344 19.41 -6.79 -3.78
CA GLU A 344 18.27 -6.84 -2.87
C GLU A 344 17.60 -8.21 -2.85
N MET A 345 17.48 -8.90 -3.99
CA MET A 345 16.98 -10.29 -4.02
C MET A 345 17.87 -11.21 -3.18
N GLN A 346 19.18 -11.11 -3.33
CA GLN A 346 20.11 -11.94 -2.56
C GLN A 346 20.03 -11.62 -1.07
N ARG A 347 19.93 -10.34 -0.71
CA ARG A 347 19.83 -9.88 0.68
C ARG A 347 18.53 -10.36 1.36
N LEU A 348 17.40 -10.26 0.65
CA LEU A 348 16.08 -10.57 1.20
C LEU A 348 15.74 -12.06 1.17
N PHE A 349 16.16 -12.78 0.13
CA PHE A 349 15.70 -14.15 -0.14
C PHE A 349 16.83 -15.19 -0.17
N GLY A 350 18.09 -14.75 -0.33
CA GLY A 350 19.22 -15.65 -0.57
C GLY A 350 19.58 -16.58 0.60
N HIS A 351 19.02 -16.36 1.78
CA HIS A 351 19.27 -17.15 3.00
C HIS A 351 18.24 -18.25 3.23
N ASP A 352 17.09 -18.24 2.55
CA ASP A 352 16.02 -19.23 2.72
C ASP A 352 16.00 -20.19 1.52
N GLY A 353 16.17 -21.49 1.80
CA GLY A 353 16.25 -22.55 0.79
C GLY A 353 14.97 -22.79 -0.02
N ARG A 354 13.85 -22.17 0.36
CA ARG A 354 12.61 -22.15 -0.44
C ARG A 354 12.70 -21.22 -1.64
N TYR A 355 13.62 -20.27 -1.62
CA TYR A 355 13.81 -19.29 -2.69
C TYR A 355 14.92 -19.72 -3.64
N ARG A 356 14.62 -19.65 -4.93
CA ARG A 356 15.59 -19.86 -6.01
C ARG A 356 15.67 -18.59 -6.85
N ILE A 357 16.85 -17.98 -6.90
CA ILE A 357 17.11 -16.81 -7.73
C ILE A 357 17.78 -17.26 -9.03
N VAL A 358 17.18 -16.92 -10.17
CA VAL A 358 17.69 -17.18 -11.52
C VAL A 358 17.94 -15.86 -12.23
N ARG A 359 18.99 -15.78 -13.05
CA ARG A 359 19.40 -14.54 -13.70
C ARG A 359 19.55 -14.72 -15.21
N HIS A 360 19.07 -13.74 -15.96
CA HIS A 360 19.46 -13.50 -17.34
C HIS A 360 20.61 -12.50 -17.43
N GLU A 361 21.51 -12.69 -18.39
CA GLU A 361 22.60 -11.74 -18.65
C GLU A 361 22.10 -10.41 -19.21
N MET A 362 21.04 -10.46 -20.02
CA MET A 362 20.38 -9.30 -20.62
C MET A 362 18.86 -9.46 -20.54
N ASN A 363 18.13 -8.34 -20.68
CA ASN A 363 16.67 -8.37 -20.67
C ASN A 363 16.11 -9.13 -21.89
N ARG A 364 15.39 -10.23 -21.63
CA ARG A 364 14.74 -11.07 -22.66
C ARG A 364 13.24 -10.81 -22.72
N GLY A 365 12.65 -10.34 -21.63
CA GLY A 365 11.24 -10.04 -21.52
C GLY A 365 10.49 -11.01 -20.61
N ILE A 366 9.30 -10.56 -20.19
CA ILE A 366 8.49 -11.23 -19.16
C ILE A 366 8.14 -12.68 -19.49
N ALA A 367 7.84 -13.03 -20.75
CA ALA A 367 7.48 -14.41 -21.09
C ALA A 367 8.69 -15.34 -21.06
N ALA A 368 9.87 -14.87 -21.50
CA ALA A 368 11.11 -15.63 -21.37
C ALA A 368 11.53 -15.81 -19.90
N ALA A 369 11.34 -14.77 -19.08
CA ALA A 369 11.57 -14.86 -17.63
C ALA A 369 10.62 -15.86 -16.97
N ILE A 370 9.34 -15.84 -17.32
CA ILE A 370 8.35 -16.83 -16.85
C ILE A 370 8.76 -18.25 -17.25
N LEU A 371 9.10 -18.50 -18.52
CA LEU A 371 9.54 -19.82 -18.98
C LEU A 371 10.80 -20.31 -18.26
N THR A 372 11.76 -19.41 -18.03
CA THR A 372 12.97 -19.72 -17.27
C THR A 372 12.63 -20.10 -15.83
N GLY A 373 11.69 -19.38 -15.21
CA GLY A 373 11.17 -19.73 -13.90
C GLY A 373 10.47 -21.10 -13.88
N ILE A 374 9.66 -21.41 -14.91
CA ILE A 374 8.96 -22.69 -15.03
C ILE A 374 9.96 -23.84 -15.17
N GLY A 375 11.02 -23.65 -15.96
CA GLY A 375 12.11 -24.61 -16.09
C GLY A 375 12.84 -24.85 -14.77
N ALA A 376 13.02 -23.81 -13.96
CA ALA A 376 13.70 -23.88 -12.67
C ALA A 376 12.80 -24.36 -11.50
N ALA A 377 11.48 -24.30 -11.66
CA ALA A 377 10.50 -24.80 -10.70
C ALA A 377 10.60 -26.33 -10.57
N LYS A 378 10.44 -26.85 -9.34
CA LYS A 378 10.52 -28.30 -9.08
C LYS A 378 9.16 -28.99 -9.11
N ASP A 379 8.10 -28.23 -8.86
CA ASP A 379 6.76 -28.76 -8.63
C ASP A 379 5.94 -28.80 -9.94
N ASP A 380 4.95 -29.70 -10.03
CA ASP A 380 4.03 -29.75 -11.18
C ASP A 380 3.06 -28.56 -11.19
N ILE A 381 2.68 -28.05 -10.01
CA ILE A 381 1.80 -26.88 -9.93
C ILE A 381 2.68 -25.63 -9.86
N VAL A 382 2.50 -24.77 -10.85
CA VAL A 382 3.31 -23.56 -11.01
C VAL A 382 2.42 -22.34 -11.10
N VAL A 383 2.66 -21.35 -10.24
CA VAL A 383 1.98 -20.06 -10.26
C VAL A 383 2.92 -19.03 -10.86
N THR A 384 2.43 -18.19 -11.77
CA THR A 384 3.16 -17.00 -12.21
C THR A 384 2.45 -15.78 -11.67
N MET A 385 3.20 -14.80 -11.14
CA MET A 385 2.65 -13.51 -10.69
C MET A 385 3.61 -12.36 -10.95
N ASP A 386 3.08 -11.15 -11.06
CA ASP A 386 3.90 -9.94 -11.19
C ASP A 386 4.51 -9.54 -9.83
N SER A 387 5.75 -9.04 -9.84
CA SER A 387 6.44 -8.55 -8.61
C SER A 387 5.78 -7.32 -7.99
N ASP A 388 4.96 -6.58 -8.74
CA ASP A 388 4.21 -5.42 -8.23
C ASP A 388 2.89 -5.80 -7.55
N CYS A 389 2.52 -7.09 -7.53
CA CYS A 389 1.30 -7.63 -6.95
C CYS A 389 0.03 -6.88 -7.39
N SER A 390 -0.08 -6.58 -8.69
CA SER A 390 -1.29 -5.98 -9.28
C SER A 390 -2.55 -6.85 -9.11
N TYR A 391 -2.39 -8.13 -8.78
CA TYR A 391 -3.43 -9.02 -8.28
C TYR A 391 -3.11 -9.44 -6.85
N ASP A 392 -4.16 -9.66 -6.05
CA ASP A 392 -4.03 -10.11 -4.67
C ASP A 392 -3.51 -11.57 -4.60
N PRO A 393 -2.29 -11.82 -4.09
CA PRO A 393 -1.72 -13.17 -4.05
C PRO A 393 -2.49 -14.15 -3.16
N ALA A 394 -3.30 -13.67 -2.21
CA ALA A 394 -4.20 -14.52 -1.43
C ALA A 394 -5.19 -15.31 -2.31
N ARG A 395 -5.48 -14.82 -3.53
CA ARG A 395 -6.34 -15.52 -4.50
C ARG A 395 -5.70 -16.74 -5.16
N ILE A 396 -4.42 -17.03 -4.88
CA ILE A 396 -3.79 -18.27 -5.33
C ILE A 396 -4.59 -19.48 -4.85
N GLU A 397 -5.09 -19.47 -3.60
CA GLU A 397 -5.90 -20.57 -3.04
C GLU A 397 -7.15 -20.84 -3.89
N ASP A 398 -7.90 -19.78 -4.22
CA ASP A 398 -9.12 -19.88 -5.02
C ASP A 398 -8.82 -20.36 -6.45
N MET A 399 -7.70 -19.92 -7.03
CA MET A 399 -7.26 -20.36 -8.35
C MET A 399 -6.79 -21.82 -8.36
N LEU A 400 -6.13 -22.28 -7.28
CA LEU A 400 -5.73 -23.68 -7.11
C LEU A 400 -6.95 -24.60 -7.04
N ALA A 401 -8.04 -24.16 -6.40
CA ALA A 401 -9.28 -24.91 -6.33
C ALA A 401 -9.92 -25.16 -7.72
N LEU A 402 -9.63 -24.31 -8.71
CA LEU A 402 -10.09 -24.49 -10.10
C LEU A 402 -9.16 -25.38 -10.94
N LEU A 403 -7.99 -25.76 -10.45
CA LEU A 403 -7.00 -26.57 -11.16
C LEU A 403 -7.30 -28.08 -11.04
N ALA A 404 -8.46 -28.50 -11.54
CA ALA A 404 -8.83 -29.92 -11.63
C ALA A 404 -7.79 -30.72 -12.46
N PRO A 405 -7.71 -32.06 -12.32
CA PRO A 405 -6.69 -32.87 -13.00
C PRO A 405 -6.60 -32.70 -14.53
N ASP A 406 -7.71 -32.37 -15.18
CA ASP A 406 -7.85 -32.14 -16.62
C ASP A 406 -7.67 -30.66 -17.03
N VAL A 407 -7.52 -29.74 -16.08
CA VAL A 407 -7.32 -28.31 -16.32
C VAL A 407 -5.82 -28.01 -16.46
N ALA A 408 -5.42 -27.51 -17.62
CA ALA A 408 -4.03 -27.17 -17.93
C ALA A 408 -3.61 -25.82 -17.33
N LEU A 409 -4.55 -24.87 -17.26
CA LEU A 409 -4.30 -23.49 -16.85
C LEU A 409 -5.55 -22.88 -16.20
N VAL A 410 -5.36 -22.18 -15.08
CA VAL A 410 -6.32 -21.22 -14.51
C VAL A 410 -5.74 -19.81 -14.66
N THR A 411 -6.46 -18.89 -15.29
CA THR A 411 -6.02 -17.50 -15.48
C THR A 411 -6.86 -16.52 -14.69
N ALA A 412 -6.20 -15.54 -14.05
CA ALA A 412 -6.87 -14.42 -13.42
C ALA A 412 -7.55 -13.53 -14.47
N SER A 413 -8.76 -13.07 -14.17
CA SER A 413 -9.58 -12.30 -15.10
C SER A 413 -10.28 -11.11 -14.47
N PRO A 414 -9.76 -9.89 -14.70
CA PRO A 414 -10.39 -8.65 -14.26
C PRO A 414 -11.56 -8.19 -15.13
N TYR A 415 -11.79 -8.84 -16.28
CA TYR A 415 -12.90 -8.51 -17.17
C TYR A 415 -14.06 -9.51 -17.10
N HIS A 416 -13.97 -10.49 -16.20
CA HIS A 416 -15.10 -11.34 -15.85
C HIS A 416 -16.23 -10.51 -15.23
N ALA A 417 -17.48 -10.96 -15.33
CA ALA A 417 -18.66 -10.24 -14.85
C ALA A 417 -18.60 -9.95 -13.33
N ASP A 418 -18.11 -10.92 -12.56
CA ASP A 418 -17.95 -10.83 -11.10
C ASP A 418 -16.59 -10.25 -10.65
N ALA A 419 -15.83 -9.64 -11.57
CA ALA A 419 -14.51 -9.07 -11.30
C ALA A 419 -14.52 -7.52 -11.40
N GLY A 420 -13.34 -6.91 -11.31
CA GLY A 420 -13.21 -5.46 -11.35
C GLY A 420 -11.82 -4.96 -11.72
N VAL A 421 -11.73 -3.64 -11.91
CA VAL A 421 -10.46 -2.93 -12.11
C VAL A 421 -10.45 -1.68 -11.27
N GLU A 422 -9.43 -1.51 -10.43
CA GLU A 422 -9.29 -0.37 -9.52
C GLU A 422 -8.02 0.44 -9.83
N GLY A 423 -8.17 1.76 -10.00
CA GLY A 423 -7.04 2.69 -10.17
C GLY A 423 -6.28 2.61 -11.50
N VAL A 424 -6.61 1.68 -12.39
CA VAL A 424 -5.95 1.55 -13.71
C VAL A 424 -6.47 2.61 -14.68
N PRO A 425 -5.60 3.29 -15.46
CA PRO A 425 -6.04 4.26 -16.46
C PRO A 425 -7.03 3.67 -17.48
N GLY A 426 -8.16 4.34 -17.71
CA GLY A 426 -9.26 3.83 -18.56
C GLY A 426 -8.84 3.46 -19.99
N TRP A 427 -7.89 4.19 -20.59
CA TRP A 427 -7.36 3.85 -21.91
C TRP A 427 -6.63 2.50 -21.94
N ARG A 428 -5.94 2.10 -20.85
CA ARG A 428 -5.31 0.77 -20.73
C ARG A 428 -6.36 -0.33 -20.68
N ILE A 429 -7.44 -0.08 -19.96
CA ILE A 429 -8.59 -1.00 -19.87
C ILE A 429 -9.20 -1.19 -21.26
N PHE A 430 -9.41 -0.10 -22.01
CA PHE A 430 -9.93 -0.16 -23.38
C PHE A 430 -9.03 -1.01 -24.30
N VAL A 431 -7.72 -0.76 -24.31
CA VAL A 431 -6.77 -1.52 -25.15
C VAL A 431 -6.75 -3.00 -24.80
N SER A 432 -6.69 -3.33 -23.50
CA SER A 432 -6.61 -4.71 -23.03
C SER A 432 -7.92 -5.49 -23.26
N ARG A 433 -9.08 -4.85 -23.08
CA ARG A 433 -10.39 -5.43 -23.46
C ARG A 433 -10.49 -5.65 -24.97
N GLY A 434 -10.05 -4.69 -25.77
CA GLY A 434 -10.01 -4.83 -27.23
C GLY A 434 -9.16 -6.02 -27.67
N ALA A 435 -7.95 -6.18 -27.10
CA ALA A 435 -7.11 -7.34 -27.35
C ALA A 435 -7.80 -8.65 -26.96
N SER A 436 -8.43 -8.71 -25.78
CA SER A 436 -9.13 -9.90 -25.30
C SER A 436 -10.32 -10.28 -26.21
N SER A 437 -11.09 -9.29 -26.69
CA SER A 437 -12.15 -9.52 -27.68
C SER A 437 -11.63 -10.12 -28.98
N LEU A 438 -10.47 -9.68 -29.46
CA LEU A 438 -9.87 -10.25 -30.67
C LEU A 438 -9.40 -11.69 -30.45
N TYR A 439 -8.84 -12.01 -29.29
CA TYR A 439 -8.46 -13.39 -28.95
C TYR A 439 -9.67 -14.33 -28.90
N ARG A 440 -10.82 -13.87 -28.36
CA ARG A 440 -12.08 -14.64 -28.35
C ARG A 440 -12.53 -15.08 -29.74
N MET A 441 -12.31 -14.23 -30.74
CA MET A 441 -12.71 -14.52 -32.14
C MET A 441 -11.87 -15.64 -32.76
N VAL A 442 -10.62 -15.80 -32.33
CA VAL A 442 -9.66 -16.72 -32.97
C VAL A 442 -9.43 -17.98 -32.15
N LEU A 443 -9.54 -17.92 -30.82
CA LEU A 443 -9.33 -19.05 -29.90
C LEU A 443 -10.62 -19.81 -29.59
N ARG A 444 -10.47 -21.05 -29.11
CA ARG A 444 -11.60 -21.95 -28.82
C ARG A 444 -12.20 -21.59 -27.47
N THR A 445 -11.35 -21.49 -26.45
CA THR A 445 -11.77 -21.12 -25.10
C THR A 445 -12.19 -19.65 -25.07
N GLN A 446 -13.41 -19.37 -24.60
CA GLN A 446 -14.01 -18.04 -24.53
C GLN A 446 -13.77 -17.39 -23.16
N LEU A 447 -12.58 -16.79 -22.99
CA LEU A 447 -12.15 -16.16 -21.74
C LEU A 447 -12.42 -14.65 -21.79
N ALA A 448 -12.73 -14.01 -20.66
CA ALA A 448 -12.77 -12.55 -20.58
C ALA A 448 -11.40 -11.87 -20.63
N THR A 449 -10.34 -12.55 -20.20
CA THR A 449 -8.98 -12.01 -20.18
C THR A 449 -7.95 -13.00 -20.70
N TYR A 450 -7.18 -12.60 -21.72
CA TYR A 450 -6.07 -13.40 -22.27
C TYR A 450 -4.68 -12.87 -21.90
N THR A 451 -4.61 -11.63 -21.40
CA THR A 451 -3.35 -10.88 -21.23
C THR A 451 -2.81 -10.88 -19.81
N SER A 452 -3.50 -11.51 -18.85
CA SER A 452 -3.06 -11.61 -17.46
C SER A 452 -1.78 -12.46 -17.32
N CYS A 453 -0.86 -12.01 -16.48
CA CYS A 453 0.33 -12.77 -16.07
C CYS A 453 0.09 -13.56 -14.77
N PHE A 454 -1.02 -13.32 -14.06
CA PHE A 454 -1.36 -14.04 -12.84
C PHE A 454 -2.13 -15.33 -13.17
N ARG A 455 -1.44 -16.47 -13.06
CA ARG A 455 -1.89 -17.74 -13.63
C ARG A 455 -1.39 -18.91 -12.81
N VAL A 456 -2.16 -19.99 -12.80
CA VAL A 456 -1.80 -21.29 -12.22
C VAL A 456 -1.76 -22.32 -13.33
N TYR A 457 -0.62 -22.96 -13.54
CA TYR A 457 -0.38 -23.94 -14.58
C TYR A 457 -0.15 -25.33 -14.00
N ARG A 458 -0.54 -26.34 -14.77
CA ARG A 458 0.13 -27.65 -14.76
C ARG A 458 1.42 -27.53 -15.57
N LYS A 459 2.58 -27.72 -14.93
CA LYS A 459 3.89 -27.64 -15.58
C LYS A 459 3.99 -28.60 -16.76
N ARG A 460 3.49 -29.83 -16.59
CA ARG A 460 3.42 -30.84 -17.67
C ARG A 460 2.68 -30.36 -18.93
N ALA A 461 1.69 -29.48 -18.79
CA ALA A 461 0.94 -28.96 -19.94
C ALA A 461 1.77 -27.98 -20.80
N LEU A 462 2.88 -27.47 -20.27
CA LEU A 462 3.78 -26.55 -20.94
C LEU A 462 4.98 -27.27 -21.59
N GLU A 463 5.11 -28.58 -21.41
CA GLU A 463 6.20 -29.37 -22.01
C GLU A 463 6.12 -29.33 -23.54
N GLY A 464 7.25 -29.06 -24.19
CA GLY A 464 7.32 -28.94 -25.66
C GLY A 464 6.76 -27.64 -26.24
N LEU A 465 6.29 -26.71 -25.41
CA LEU A 465 5.73 -25.43 -25.88
C LEU A 465 6.84 -24.46 -26.29
N ILE A 466 6.97 -24.22 -27.60
CA ILE A 466 7.94 -23.27 -28.16
C ILE A 466 7.29 -21.90 -28.30
N LEU A 467 7.78 -20.87 -27.61
CA LEU A 467 7.35 -19.49 -27.81
C LEU A 467 8.19 -18.76 -28.85
N HIS A 468 7.54 -17.91 -29.65
CA HIS A 468 8.23 -17.05 -30.63
C HIS A 468 8.40 -15.62 -30.11
N HIS A 469 7.64 -15.24 -29.08
CA HIS A 469 7.70 -13.93 -28.47
C HIS A 469 8.15 -14.03 -27.01
N GLU A 470 9.27 -13.40 -26.68
CA GLU A 470 9.85 -13.42 -25.33
C GLU A 470 9.26 -12.33 -24.40
N GLY A 471 8.58 -11.31 -24.95
CA GLY A 471 7.98 -10.20 -24.19
C GLY A 471 6.52 -10.43 -23.76
N PHE A 472 5.79 -9.35 -23.46
CA PHE A 472 4.39 -9.39 -23.00
C PHE A 472 3.44 -10.15 -23.94
N ILE A 473 3.70 -10.10 -25.25
CA ILE A 473 2.92 -10.83 -26.26
C ILE A 473 3.05 -12.35 -26.04
N GLY A 474 4.21 -12.81 -25.57
CA GLY A 474 4.49 -14.21 -25.25
C GLY A 474 3.60 -14.79 -24.16
N VAL A 475 3.12 -13.96 -23.24
CA VAL A 475 2.17 -14.38 -22.19
C VAL A 475 0.83 -14.79 -22.82
N ALA A 476 0.35 -14.00 -23.79
CA ALA A 476 -0.84 -14.37 -24.55
C ALA A 476 -0.57 -15.53 -25.53
N GLU A 477 0.63 -15.60 -26.12
CA GLU A 477 1.04 -16.72 -26.98
C GLU A 477 1.03 -18.05 -26.22
N MET A 478 1.49 -18.07 -24.97
CA MET A 478 1.52 -19.27 -24.13
C MET A 478 0.11 -19.84 -23.93
N LEU A 479 -0.84 -18.98 -23.56
CA LEU A 479 -2.25 -19.36 -23.41
C LEU A 479 -2.85 -19.82 -24.74
N ALA A 480 -2.60 -19.06 -25.82
CA ALA A 480 -3.08 -19.41 -27.15
C ALA A 480 -2.57 -20.79 -27.61
N ARG A 481 -1.31 -21.12 -27.35
CA ARG A 481 -0.73 -22.42 -27.68
C ARG A 481 -1.32 -23.55 -26.86
N LEU A 482 -1.57 -23.35 -25.57
CA LEU A 482 -2.29 -24.32 -24.74
C LEU A 482 -3.72 -24.57 -25.26
N ASP A 483 -4.44 -23.52 -25.66
CA ASP A 483 -5.77 -23.64 -26.26
C ASP A 483 -5.73 -24.39 -27.59
N MET A 484 -4.76 -24.09 -28.44
CA MET A 484 -4.55 -24.75 -29.73
C MET A 484 -4.13 -26.22 -29.58
N ALA A 485 -3.41 -26.57 -28.52
CA ALA A 485 -3.08 -27.95 -28.17
C ALA A 485 -4.26 -28.71 -27.55
N GLY A 486 -5.43 -28.08 -27.41
CA GLY A 486 -6.64 -28.70 -26.86
C GLY A 486 -6.75 -28.67 -25.34
N GLY A 487 -5.80 -28.02 -24.64
CA GLY A 487 -5.81 -27.89 -23.19
C GLY A 487 -7.06 -27.20 -22.67
N ARG A 488 -7.58 -27.66 -21.53
CA ARG A 488 -8.70 -27.02 -20.83
C ARG A 488 -8.16 -25.85 -20.00
N ILE A 489 -8.75 -24.67 -20.20
CA ILE A 489 -8.36 -23.43 -19.54
C ILE A 489 -9.56 -22.91 -18.75
N ALA A 490 -9.37 -22.65 -17.46
CA ALA A 490 -10.37 -22.05 -16.59
C ALA A 490 -10.03 -20.58 -16.30
N GLU A 491 -11.05 -19.82 -15.93
CA GLU A 491 -10.95 -18.40 -15.64
C GLU A 491 -11.37 -18.13 -14.20
N TYR A 492 -10.58 -17.35 -13.46
CA TYR A 492 -10.91 -16.92 -12.10
C TYR A 492 -11.20 -15.41 -12.05
N PRO A 493 -12.40 -14.98 -11.62
CA PRO A 493 -12.74 -13.57 -11.48
C PRO A 493 -11.91 -12.92 -10.37
N VAL A 494 -11.12 -11.89 -10.68
CA VAL A 494 -10.31 -11.19 -9.66
C VAL A 494 -10.10 -9.73 -10.02
N VAL A 495 -10.08 -8.88 -9.01
CA VAL A 495 -9.84 -7.44 -9.18
C VAL A 495 -8.39 -7.18 -9.59
N LEU A 496 -8.21 -6.45 -10.69
CA LEU A 496 -6.91 -5.89 -11.09
C LEU A 496 -6.74 -4.52 -10.43
N GLU A 497 -5.69 -4.37 -9.64
CA GLU A 497 -5.35 -3.10 -9.00
C GLU A 497 -4.19 -2.41 -9.71
N ALA A 498 -4.16 -1.09 -9.67
CA ALA A 498 -2.99 -0.34 -10.09
C ALA A 498 -1.81 -0.60 -9.16
N ARG A 499 -0.63 -0.83 -9.74
CA ARG A 499 0.63 -0.96 -9.00
C ARG A 499 0.79 0.16 -7.98
N VAL A 500 1.22 -0.20 -6.78
CA VAL A 500 1.44 0.77 -5.69
C VAL A 500 2.87 1.31 -5.71
N LEU A 501 3.84 0.51 -6.19
CA LEU A 501 5.26 0.87 -6.30
C LEU A 501 5.78 0.71 -7.75
N GLY A 502 6.91 1.36 -8.04
CA GLY A 502 7.61 1.21 -9.32
C GLY A 502 6.98 1.96 -10.51
N ARG A 503 7.50 1.70 -11.73
CA ARG A 503 7.06 2.33 -12.98
C ARG A 503 6.68 1.29 -14.04
N SER A 504 5.64 1.57 -14.81
CA SER A 504 5.24 0.73 -15.95
C SER A 504 6.33 0.71 -17.03
N LYS A 505 6.74 -0.49 -17.43
CA LYS A 505 7.79 -0.74 -18.45
C LYS A 505 7.22 -1.11 -19.83
N LEU A 506 5.89 -1.18 -19.92
CA LEU A 506 5.15 -1.53 -21.14
C LEU A 506 5.28 -0.46 -22.24
N ARG A 507 5.82 -0.86 -23.41
CA ARG A 507 5.84 -0.04 -24.62
C ARG A 507 4.55 -0.26 -25.43
N LEU A 508 3.59 0.64 -25.26
CA LEU A 508 2.20 0.46 -25.70
C LEU A 508 2.04 0.14 -27.20
N PHE A 509 2.53 1.01 -28.09
CA PHE A 509 2.33 0.86 -29.53
C PHE A 509 2.91 -0.45 -30.07
N ARG A 510 4.13 -0.79 -29.62
CA ARG A 510 4.81 -2.05 -29.96
C ARG A 510 4.00 -3.27 -29.47
N THR A 511 3.35 -3.15 -28.32
CA THR A 511 2.51 -4.22 -27.74
C THR A 511 1.24 -4.43 -28.56
N ILE A 512 0.55 -3.36 -28.98
CA ILE A 512 -0.66 -3.45 -29.80
C ILE A 512 -0.37 -4.12 -31.15
N VAL A 513 0.62 -3.63 -31.89
CA VAL A 513 1.02 -4.21 -33.19
C VAL A 513 1.43 -5.68 -33.04
N GLY A 514 2.11 -6.02 -31.95
CA GLY A 514 2.51 -7.39 -31.65
C GLY A 514 1.33 -8.33 -31.43
N HIS A 515 0.31 -7.93 -30.66
CA HIS A 515 -0.90 -8.74 -30.49
C HIS A 515 -1.62 -8.97 -31.82
N LEU A 516 -1.75 -7.94 -32.67
CA LEU A 516 -2.39 -8.09 -33.98
C LEU A 516 -1.65 -9.09 -34.88
N ARG A 517 -0.31 -9.07 -34.90
CA ARG A 517 0.50 -10.04 -35.65
C ARG A 517 0.34 -11.46 -35.11
N LEU A 518 0.36 -11.63 -33.79
CA LEU A 518 0.14 -12.93 -33.17
C LEU A 518 -1.25 -13.49 -33.50
N LEU A 519 -2.30 -12.67 -33.42
CA LEU A 519 -3.65 -13.06 -33.80
C LEU A 519 -3.73 -13.50 -35.27
N GLY A 520 -3.10 -12.76 -36.19
CA GLY A 520 -3.01 -13.13 -37.59
C GLY A 520 -2.31 -14.48 -37.81
N ALA A 521 -1.23 -14.75 -37.08
CA ALA A 521 -0.51 -16.02 -37.14
C ALA A 521 -1.37 -17.18 -36.62
N ILE A 522 -2.04 -17.02 -35.47
CA ILE A 522 -2.95 -18.03 -34.90
C ILE A 522 -4.09 -18.33 -35.88
N PHE A 523 -4.71 -17.29 -36.44
CA PHE A 523 -5.80 -17.43 -37.41
C PHE A 523 -5.36 -18.19 -38.67
N ALA A 524 -4.18 -17.86 -39.21
CA ALA A 524 -3.62 -18.55 -40.36
C ALA A 524 -3.35 -20.04 -40.09
N THR A 525 -2.80 -20.37 -38.91
CA THR A 525 -2.55 -21.76 -38.50
C THR A 525 -3.87 -22.54 -38.41
N ARG A 526 -4.90 -21.98 -37.75
CA ARG A 526 -6.22 -22.65 -37.67
C ARG A 526 -6.87 -22.85 -39.02
N LEU A 527 -6.75 -21.90 -39.94
CA LEU A 527 -7.29 -22.06 -41.29
C LEU A 527 -6.60 -23.19 -42.03
N ARG A 528 -5.28 -23.35 -41.86
CA ARG A 528 -4.51 -24.48 -42.42
C ARG A 528 -4.92 -25.81 -41.79
N ASP A 529 -5.09 -25.86 -40.48
CA ASP A 529 -5.48 -27.09 -39.77
C ASP A 529 -6.89 -27.53 -40.16
N ARG A 530 -7.84 -26.59 -40.29
CA ARG A 530 -9.20 -26.88 -40.79
C ARG A 530 -9.18 -27.40 -42.24
N ARG A 531 -8.37 -26.81 -43.11
CA ARG A 531 -8.21 -27.27 -44.50
C ARG A 531 -7.62 -28.68 -44.57
N ARG A 532 -6.60 -28.98 -43.73
CA ARG A 532 -6.01 -30.33 -43.63
C ARG A 532 -7.02 -31.35 -43.10
N ALA A 533 -7.75 -31.03 -42.04
CA ALA A 533 -8.78 -31.91 -41.49
C ALA A 533 -9.89 -32.20 -42.51
N GLY A 534 -10.34 -31.18 -43.26
CA GLY A 534 -11.32 -31.36 -44.34
C GLY A 534 -10.81 -32.20 -45.50
N ALA A 535 -9.53 -32.04 -45.90
CA ALA A 535 -8.92 -32.87 -46.94
C ALA A 535 -8.80 -34.35 -46.52
N ILE A 536 -8.45 -34.62 -45.26
CA ILE A 536 -8.36 -35.99 -44.72
C ILE A 536 -9.75 -36.65 -44.64
N ALA A 537 -10.79 -35.89 -44.29
CA ALA A 537 -12.16 -36.38 -44.24
C ALA A 537 -12.68 -36.77 -45.64
N LEU A 538 -12.42 -35.95 -46.66
CA LEU A 538 -12.80 -36.24 -48.06
C LEU A 538 -12.10 -37.52 -48.58
N THR A 539 -10.82 -37.73 -48.28
CA THR A 539 -10.10 -38.96 -48.67
C THR A 539 -10.56 -40.23 -47.94
N LYS A 540 -11.32 -40.10 -46.84
CA LYS A 540 -11.90 -41.24 -46.10
C LYS A 540 -13.33 -41.58 -46.52
N GLU A 541 -14.03 -40.69 -47.22
CA GLU A 541 -15.37 -40.98 -47.76
C GLU A 541 -15.31 -41.57 -49.19
N GLU A 542 -14.17 -41.42 -49.89
CA GLU A 542 -13.95 -41.94 -51.25
C GLU A 542 -13.27 -43.32 -51.30
N GLY A 543 -12.97 -43.94 -50.14
CA GLY A 543 -12.40 -45.29 -50.03
C GLY A 543 -13.17 -46.15 -49.04
#